data_AF-A0A5K1D1K1-F1
#
_entry.id   AF-A0A5K1D1K1-F1
#
_cell.length_a   1.000
_cell.length_b   1.000
_cell.length_c   1.000
_cell.angle_alpha   90.00
_cell.angle_beta   90.00
_cell.angle_gamma   90.00
#
_symmetry.space_group_name_H-M   'P 1'
#
loop_
_entity.id
_entity.type
_entity.pdbx_description
1 polymer ?
#
loop_
_entity_poly.entity_id
_entity_poly.type
_entity_poly.pdbx_seq_one_letter_code
_entity_poly.pdbx_strand_id
1 'polypeptide(L)'
;QIHSLVMSLSFTGIEIKLAHSVDSWNGGILVTVAGSVQTKDSKGRRKFIQTFFLAPQEKGYFVLNDIFHFVDEEPVIQHPPSMLAHANFDAQHNTSNSLEEP
;
A
#
# COMPACT_ATOMS: atom_id res chain seq x y z
N GLN A 1 13.76 4.49 -14.66
CA GLN A 1 13.08 3.68 -13.63
C GLN A 1 11.66 4.15 -13.37
N ILE A 2 11.42 5.43 -13.04
CA ILE A 2 10.07 5.99 -12.78
C ILE A 2 9.08 5.73 -13.94
N HIS A 3 9.46 6.05 -15.17
CA HIS A 3 8.61 5.82 -16.35
C HIS A 3 8.14 4.36 -16.47
N SER A 4 9.07 3.41 -16.34
CA SER A 4 8.75 1.97 -16.41
C SER A 4 7.78 1.54 -15.29
N LEU A 5 7.94 2.08 -14.08
CA LEU A 5 7.02 1.82 -12.97
C LEU A 5 5.62 2.35 -13.29
N VAL A 6 5.49 3.61 -13.73
CA VAL A 6 4.20 4.21 -14.08
C VAL A 6 3.49 3.40 -15.17
N MET A 7 4.21 2.99 -16.21
CA MET A 7 3.65 2.17 -17.29
C MET A 7 3.20 0.79 -16.81
N SER A 8 3.88 0.20 -15.81
CA SER A 8 3.52 -1.10 -15.24
C SER A 8 2.22 -1.08 -14.43
N LEU A 9 1.77 0.08 -13.94
CA LEU A 9 0.54 0.21 -13.17
C LEU A 9 -0.73 -0.06 -14.00
N SER A 10 -0.62 -0.04 -15.33
CA SER A 10 -1.69 -0.44 -16.26
C SER A 10 -3.02 0.31 -16.06
N PHE A 11 -2.93 1.61 -15.78
CA PHE A 11 -4.10 2.47 -15.67
C PHE A 11 -4.83 2.58 -17.01
N THR A 12 -6.12 2.26 -17.00
CA THR A 12 -6.98 2.27 -18.19
C THR A 12 -7.95 3.44 -18.19
N GLY A 13 -8.19 4.07 -17.04
CA GLY A 13 -9.04 5.25 -16.93
C GLY A 13 -8.79 6.01 -15.62
N ILE A 14 -8.76 7.35 -15.70
CA ILE A 14 -8.56 8.24 -14.55
C ILE A 14 -9.71 9.26 -14.55
N GLU A 15 -10.22 9.57 -13.37
CA GLU A 15 -11.26 10.57 -13.13
C GLU A 15 -10.74 11.45 -12.00
N ILE A 16 -10.58 12.73 -12.28
CA ILE A 16 -10.12 13.72 -11.31
C ILE A 16 -11.35 14.30 -10.62
N LYS A 17 -11.37 14.23 -9.29
CA LYS A 17 -12.42 14.85 -8.47
C LYS A 17 -12.00 16.22 -7.98
N LEU A 18 -10.72 16.37 -7.67
CA LEU A 18 -10.16 17.59 -7.11
C LEU A 18 -8.73 17.78 -7.57
N ALA A 19 -8.38 19.02 -7.88
CA ALA A 19 -7.01 19.44 -8.09
C ALA A 19 -6.84 20.81 -7.45
N HIS A 20 -5.94 20.90 -6.49
CA HIS A 20 -5.58 22.15 -5.83
C HIS A 20 -4.09 22.41 -5.98
N SER A 21 -3.73 23.68 -6.11
CA SER A 21 -2.35 24.13 -6.14
C SER A 21 -2.15 25.27 -5.15
N VAL A 22 -0.97 25.31 -4.54
CA VAL A 22 -0.58 26.38 -3.62
C VAL A 22 0.86 26.78 -3.95
N ASP A 23 1.10 28.09 -3.99
CA ASP A 23 2.46 28.63 -4.11
C ASP A 23 3.30 28.16 -2.91
N SER A 24 4.52 27.76 -3.19
CA SER A 24 5.42 27.15 -2.22
C SER A 24 6.81 27.79 -2.28
N TRP A 25 7.75 27.21 -1.54
CA TRP A 25 9.09 27.75 -1.38
C TRP A 25 9.82 27.92 -2.72
N ASN A 26 10.60 29.00 -2.84
CA ASN A 26 11.47 29.29 -3.98
C ASN A 26 10.74 29.31 -5.34
N GLY A 27 9.49 29.81 -5.37
CA GLY A 27 8.68 29.87 -6.58
C GLY A 27 8.22 28.50 -7.08
N GLY A 28 8.34 27.45 -6.27
CA GLY A 28 7.73 26.16 -6.56
C GLY A 28 6.23 26.16 -6.29
N ILE A 29 5.53 25.15 -6.80
CA ILE A 29 4.09 24.99 -6.62
C ILE A 29 3.83 23.58 -6.08
N LEU A 30 3.13 23.50 -4.95
CA LEU A 30 2.65 22.23 -4.41
C LEU A 30 1.28 21.93 -5.00
N VAL A 31 1.12 20.75 -5.62
CA VAL A 31 -0.12 20.33 -6.25
C VAL A 31 -0.64 19.07 -5.57
N THR A 32 -1.91 19.07 -5.18
CA THR A 32 -2.61 17.89 -4.66
C THR A 32 -3.79 17.55 -5.56
N VAL A 33 -3.87 16.29 -5.96
CA VAL A 33 -4.91 15.76 -6.83
C VAL A 33 -5.59 14.60 -6.10
N ALA A 34 -6.92 14.60 -6.08
CA ALA A 34 -7.70 13.46 -5.61
C ALA A 34 -8.63 12.98 -6.73
N GLY A 35 -8.77 11.67 -6.85
CA GLY A 35 -9.52 11.09 -7.96
C GLY A 35 -9.81 9.62 -7.76
N SER A 36 -10.23 8.98 -8.85
CA SER A 36 -10.34 7.53 -8.92
C SER A 36 -9.72 7.01 -10.21
N VAL A 37 -9.07 5.85 -10.12
CA VAL A 37 -8.37 5.21 -11.22
C VAL A 37 -8.86 3.78 -11.41
N GLN A 38 -8.98 3.36 -12.67
CA GLN A 38 -9.24 1.99 -13.07
C GLN A 38 -7.93 1.38 -13.59
N THR A 39 -7.59 0.19 -13.11
CA THR A 39 -6.50 -0.62 -13.68
C THR A 39 -7.09 -1.76 -14.50
N LYS A 40 -6.31 -2.32 -15.43
CA LYS A 40 -6.73 -3.44 -16.28
C LYS A 40 -7.26 -4.64 -15.49
N ASP A 41 -6.68 -4.90 -14.32
CA ASP A 41 -6.98 -6.10 -13.51
C ASP A 41 -7.98 -5.83 -12.36
N SER A 42 -8.44 -4.58 -12.21
CA SER A 42 -9.39 -4.21 -11.14
C SER A 42 -10.85 -4.35 -11.57
N LYS A 43 -11.69 -4.88 -10.67
CA LYS A 43 -13.15 -4.98 -10.88
C LYS A 43 -13.89 -3.63 -10.79
N GLY A 44 -13.21 -2.56 -10.41
CA GLY A 44 -13.80 -1.23 -10.20
C GLY A 44 -12.75 -0.14 -10.05
N ARG A 45 -13.20 1.11 -9.90
CA ARG A 45 -12.30 2.26 -9.71
C ARG A 45 -11.83 2.33 -8.26
N ARG A 46 -10.54 2.53 -8.05
CA ARG A 46 -9.92 2.76 -6.73
C ARG A 46 -9.69 4.25 -6.53
N LYS A 47 -9.96 4.76 -5.34
CA LYS A 47 -9.67 6.17 -5.00
C LYS A 47 -8.18 6.36 -4.81
N PHE A 48 -7.67 7.52 -5.21
CA PHE A 48 -6.28 7.90 -4.99
C PHE A 48 -6.16 9.35 -4.57
N ILE A 49 -5.05 9.65 -3.89
CA ILE A 49 -4.53 10.99 -3.70
C ILE A 49 -3.10 10.98 -4.25
N GLN A 50 -2.77 12.02 -5.02
CA GLN A 50 -1.43 12.26 -5.51
C GLN A 50 -1.00 13.67 -5.11
N THR A 51 0.20 13.81 -4.57
CA THR A 51 0.81 15.10 -4.27
C THR A 51 2.14 15.19 -4.99
N PHE A 52 2.34 16.26 -5.75
CA PHE A 52 3.60 16.49 -6.43
C PHE A 52 4.05 17.95 -6.32
N PHE A 53 5.36 18.15 -6.38
CA PHE A 53 5.99 19.46 -6.31
C PHE A 53 6.54 19.87 -7.67
N LEU A 54 6.04 20.99 -8.19
CA LEU A 54 6.55 21.64 -9.38
C LEU A 54 7.68 22.59 -8.99
N ALA A 55 8.92 22.24 -9.35
CA ALA A 55 10.09 23.08 -9.16
C ALA A 55 10.35 23.92 -10.43
N PRO A 56 10.67 25.23 -10.28
CA PRO A 56 10.91 26.09 -11.43
C PRO A 56 12.21 25.72 -12.17
N GLN A 57 12.22 25.95 -13.48
CA GLN A 57 13.37 25.85 -14.39
C GLN A 57 13.45 27.11 -15.26
N GLU A 58 14.53 27.26 -16.05
CA GLU A 58 14.68 28.39 -17.00
C GLU A 58 13.46 28.57 -17.91
N LYS A 59 12.80 27.47 -18.29
CA LYS A 59 11.60 27.46 -19.13
C LYS A 59 10.52 26.55 -18.57
N GLY A 60 9.84 27.01 -17.53
CA GLY A 60 8.67 26.35 -16.95
C GLY A 60 8.98 25.59 -15.67
N TYR A 61 8.36 24.42 -15.51
CA TYR A 61 8.43 23.61 -14.28
C TYR A 61 8.71 22.15 -14.60
N PHE A 62 9.35 21.46 -13.66
CA PHE A 62 9.44 20.00 -13.65
C PHE A 62 8.93 19.45 -12.32
N VAL A 63 8.51 18.19 -12.35
CA VAL A 63 8.11 17.48 -11.13
C VAL A 63 9.37 17.02 -10.40
N LEU A 64 9.63 17.60 -9.23
CA LEU A 64 10.77 17.22 -8.38
C LEU A 64 10.42 16.06 -7.45
N ASN A 65 9.24 16.12 -6.84
CA ASN A 65 8.71 15.09 -5.95
C ASN A 65 7.33 14.66 -6.45
N ASP A 66 7.05 13.37 -6.40
CA ASP A 66 5.75 12.79 -6.76
C ASP A 66 5.41 11.66 -5.79
N ILE A 67 4.29 11.81 -5.07
CA ILE A 67 3.80 10.87 -4.08
C ILE A 67 2.39 10.46 -4.50
N PHE A 68 2.20 9.17 -4.76
CA PHE A 68 0.91 8.59 -5.10
C PHE A 68 0.47 7.60 -4.03
N HIS A 69 -0.79 7.68 -3.61
CA HIS A 69 -1.37 6.81 -2.60
C HIS A 69 -2.80 6.39 -2.98
N PHE A 70 -3.08 5.08 -2.93
CA PHE A 70 -4.45 4.57 -2.98
C PHE A 70 -5.13 4.79 -1.64
N VAL A 71 -6.33 5.40 -1.64
CA VAL A 71 -7.08 5.73 -0.41
C VAL A 71 -7.85 4.53 0.13
N ASP A 72 -8.16 3.56 -0.73
CA ASP A 72 -8.91 2.36 -0.32
C ASP A 72 -7.93 1.34 0.29
N GLU A 73 -8.09 1.06 1.59
CA GLU A 73 -7.52 -0.12 2.25
C GLU A 73 -8.15 -1.36 1.60
N GLU A 74 -7.33 -2.26 1.05
CA GLU A 74 -7.80 -3.62 0.80
C GLU A 74 -8.38 -4.16 2.12
N PRO A 75 -9.55 -4.80 2.13
CA PRO A 75 -9.99 -5.49 3.32
C PRO A 75 -8.87 -6.46 3.68
N VAL A 76 -8.26 -6.26 4.86
CA VAL A 76 -7.34 -7.22 5.45
C VAL A 76 -8.04 -8.56 5.33
N ILE A 77 -7.50 -9.46 4.50
CA ILE A 77 -7.96 -10.84 4.47
C ILE A 77 -7.64 -11.35 5.87
N GLN A 78 -8.64 -11.33 6.76
CA GLN A 78 -8.53 -11.98 8.04
C GLN A 78 -8.39 -13.46 7.71
N HIS A 79 -7.14 -13.94 7.65
CA HIS A 79 -6.89 -15.36 7.78
C HIS A 79 -7.58 -15.76 9.09
N PRO A 80 -8.51 -16.74 9.10
CA PRO A 80 -8.95 -17.29 10.37
C PRO A 80 -7.68 -17.70 11.12
N PRO A 81 -7.55 -17.40 12.42
CA PRO A 81 -6.34 -17.73 13.17
C PRO A 81 -6.08 -19.20 12.93
N SER A 82 -4.93 -19.53 12.31
CA SER A 82 -4.51 -20.91 12.16
C SER A 82 -4.39 -21.43 13.59
N MET A 83 -5.37 -22.23 14.00
CA MET A 83 -5.30 -22.91 15.27
C MET A 83 -4.01 -23.70 15.23
N LEU A 84 -3.06 -23.30 16.07
CA LEU A 84 -1.81 -24.00 16.29
C LEU A 84 -2.17 -25.46 16.47
N ALA A 85 -1.83 -26.27 15.46
CA ALA A 85 -1.80 -27.70 15.63
C ALA A 85 -0.78 -27.92 16.73
N HIS A 86 -1.27 -28.29 17.92
CA HIS A 86 -0.46 -28.85 18.99
C HIS A 86 0.18 -30.10 18.39
N ALA A 87 1.35 -29.92 17.80
CA ALA A 87 2.22 -31.00 17.42
C ALA A 87 2.70 -31.60 18.73
N ASN A 88 2.03 -32.70 19.13
CA ASN A 88 2.50 -33.64 20.13
C ASN A 88 3.93 -34.03 19.80
N PHE A 89 4.88 -33.41 20.47
CA PHE A 89 6.26 -33.84 20.53
C PHE A 89 6.72 -33.56 21.95
N ASP A 90 6.55 -34.57 22.80
CA ASP A 90 7.45 -34.96 23.88
C ASP A 90 6.97 -36.35 24.32
N ALA A 91 7.47 -37.39 23.65
CA ALA A 91 8.71 -38.07 24.02
C ALA A 91 8.55 -38.78 25.37
N GLN A 92 8.54 -40.10 25.27
CA GLN A 92 8.54 -41.06 26.35
C GLN A 92 9.50 -40.66 27.49
N HIS A 93 8.94 -40.40 28.66
CA HIS A 93 9.66 -40.55 29.93
C HIS A 93 8.70 -41.08 31.00
N ASN A 94 8.21 -42.31 30.79
CA ASN A 94 7.66 -43.11 31.88
C ASN A 94 8.83 -43.59 32.74
N THR A 95 9.22 -42.79 33.73
CA THR A 95 9.96 -43.30 34.90
C THR A 95 8.95 -43.78 35.92
N SER A 96 8.93 -45.11 36.07
CA SER A 96 8.26 -45.86 37.11
C SER A 96 8.43 -45.22 38.49
N ASN A 97 7.33 -45.06 39.22
CA ASN A 97 7.31 -45.14 40.68
C ASN A 97 5.91 -45.51 41.15
N SER A 98 5.75 -46.79 41.49
CA SER A 98 4.68 -47.25 42.37
C SER A 98 5.30 -48.38 43.19
N LEU A 99 5.70 -48.04 44.41
CA LEU A 99 6.05 -48.99 45.47
C LEU A 99 5.07 -48.70 46.61
N GLU A 100 4.03 -49.52 46.71
CA GLU A 100 3.24 -49.69 47.93
C GLU A 100 2.91 -51.18 48.09
N GLU A 101 3.44 -51.77 49.16
CA GLU A 101 2.86 -52.87 49.94
C GLU A 101 3.61 -52.92 51.29
N PRO A 102 3.04 -53.47 52.39
CA PRO A 102 1.74 -54.14 52.53
C PRO A 102 0.74 -53.48 53.49
#